data_AF-A0A233SXX3-F1
#
_entry.id   AF-A0A233SXX3-F1
#
_cell.length_a   1.000
_cell.length_b   1.000
_cell.length_c   1.000
_cell.angle_alpha   90.00
_cell.angle_beta   90.00
_cell.angle_gamma   90.00
#
_symmetry.space_group_name_H-M   'P 1'
#
loop_
_entity.id
_entity.type
_entity.pdbx_description
1 polymer ?
#
loop_
_entity_poly.entity_id
_entity_poly.type
_entity_poly.pdbx_seq_one_letter_code
_entity_poly.pdbx_strand_id
1 'polypeptide(L)'
;MAELRSRRLEIVSMPAAYPSLTRALAEALVDVLWFVEGCEDEQMDPDDAVKVQGVAYVVTKLSPVQRDEFLDLLGTMAREESDPSRRAFLEEFPDGFGLLEDEG
;
A
#
# COMPACT_ATOMS: atom_id res chain seq x y z
N MET A 1 47.86 9.41 0.13
CA MET A 1 46.68 10.26 -0.15
C MET A 1 45.54 9.31 -0.52
N ALA A 2 44.59 9.16 0.40
CA ALA A 2 43.30 8.49 0.21
C ALA A 2 42.52 9.18 -0.94
N GLU A 3 41.55 8.58 -1.63
CA GLU A 3 40.35 7.96 -1.08
C GLU A 3 39.62 7.14 -2.18
N LEU A 4 39.30 5.89 -1.87
CA LEU A 4 38.33 5.07 -2.61
C LEU A 4 36.93 5.67 -2.40
N ARG A 5 36.29 6.22 -3.43
CA ARG A 5 34.84 6.41 -3.43
C ARG A 5 34.16 5.16 -3.97
N SER A 6 34.16 4.14 -3.11
CA SER A 6 33.29 2.98 -3.18
C SER A 6 31.85 3.47 -3.12
N ARG A 7 31.14 3.43 -4.26
CA ARG A 7 29.68 3.52 -4.28
C ARG A 7 29.14 2.25 -3.64
N ARG A 8 29.06 2.27 -2.30
CA ARG A 8 28.25 1.32 -1.54
C ARG A 8 26.83 1.57 -2.02
N LEU A 9 26.31 0.67 -2.86
CA LEU A 9 24.88 0.48 -3.00
C LEU A 9 24.38 0.38 -1.55
N GLU A 10 23.65 1.40 -1.10
CA GLU A 10 22.83 1.27 0.08
C GLU A 10 21.93 0.10 -0.21
N ILE A 11 22.31 -1.06 0.33
CA ILE A 11 21.45 -2.21 0.48
C ILE A 11 20.30 -1.63 1.28
N VAL A 12 19.22 -1.28 0.58
CA VAL A 12 17.89 -1.17 1.18
C VAL A 12 17.79 -2.43 2.02
N SER A 13 17.87 -2.25 3.34
CA SER A 13 17.76 -3.32 4.29
C SER A 13 16.40 -3.94 4.01
N MET A 14 16.37 -5.05 3.27
CA MET A 14 15.13 -5.78 3.05
C MET A 14 14.58 -6.03 4.45
N PRO A 15 13.36 -5.57 4.77
CA PRO A 15 12.79 -5.86 6.07
C PRO A 15 12.88 -7.37 6.28
N ALA A 16 13.16 -7.76 7.53
CA ALA A 16 13.22 -9.15 7.95
C ALA A 16 12.11 -9.93 7.25
N ALA A 17 12.45 -11.10 6.66
CA ALA A 17 11.59 -11.91 5.81
C ALA A 17 10.10 -11.67 6.11
N TYR A 18 9.36 -11.15 5.11
CA TYR A 18 7.96 -10.78 5.30
C TYR A 18 7.21 -11.92 6.02
N PRO A 19 6.33 -11.60 6.99
CA PRO A 19 5.61 -12.60 7.77
C PRO A 19 4.90 -13.66 6.89
N SER A 20 4.47 -13.26 5.70
CA SER A 20 3.93 -14.13 4.64
C SER A 20 4.00 -13.43 3.27
N LEU A 21 3.81 -14.20 2.17
CA LEU A 21 3.64 -13.65 0.82
C LEU A 21 2.47 -12.66 0.75
N THR A 22 1.37 -12.96 1.43
CA THR A 22 0.19 -12.09 1.50
C THR A 22 0.53 -10.74 2.13
N ARG A 23 1.29 -10.73 3.24
CA ARG A 23 1.77 -9.48 3.86
C ARG A 23 2.66 -8.68 2.90
N ALA A 24 3.61 -9.34 2.24
CA ALA A 24 4.51 -8.68 1.30
C ALA A 24 3.74 -8.03 0.14
N LEU A 25 2.76 -8.73 -0.41
CA LEU A 25 1.93 -8.21 -1.51
C LEU A 25 1.00 -7.08 -1.05
N ALA A 26 0.43 -7.17 0.15
CA ALA A 26 -0.39 -6.11 0.72
C ALA A 26 0.43 -4.84 0.98
N GLU A 27 1.62 -4.96 1.57
CA GLU A 27 2.54 -3.84 1.76
C GLU A 27 2.94 -3.20 0.42
N ALA A 28 3.35 -4.01 -0.56
CA ALA A 28 3.71 -3.50 -1.87
C ALA A 28 2.53 -2.79 -2.57
N LEU A 29 1.31 -3.32 -2.41
CA LEU A 29 0.11 -2.69 -2.97
C LEU A 29 -0.17 -1.34 -2.31
N VAL A 30 -0.16 -1.30 -0.97
CA VAL A 30 -0.34 -0.05 -0.20
C VAL A 30 0.73 0.98 -0.57
N ASP A 31 2.00 0.58 -0.67
CA ASP A 31 3.09 1.49 -0.98
C ASP A 31 2.95 2.14 -2.36
N VAL A 32 2.52 1.36 -3.36
CA VAL A 32 2.24 1.90 -4.70
C VAL A 32 1.07 2.86 -4.68
N LEU A 33 0.00 2.54 -3.94
CA LEU A 33 -1.19 3.38 -3.88
C LEU A 33 -0.95 4.66 -3.07
N TRP A 34 -0.19 4.57 -1.98
CA TRP A 34 0.27 5.71 -1.20
C TRP A 34 1.17 6.65 -2.02
N PHE A 35 2.06 6.08 -2.84
CA PHE A 35 2.86 6.87 -3.77
C PHE A 35 1.98 7.65 -4.76
N VAL A 36 0.93 7.01 -5.29
CA VAL A 36 -0.01 7.69 -6.20
C VAL A 36 -0.81 8.78 -5.50
N GLU A 37 -1.31 8.53 -4.29
CA GLU A 37 -2.02 9.53 -3.48
C GLU A 37 -1.17 10.78 -3.21
N GLY A 38 0.15 10.60 -3.07
CA GLY A 38 1.10 11.69 -2.89
C GLY A 38 1.46 12.46 -4.16
N CYS A 39 1.00 12.04 -5.35
CA CYS A 39 1.24 12.76 -6.59
C CYS A 39 0.32 13.99 -6.70
N GLU A 40 0.90 15.13 -7.08
CA GLU A 40 0.10 16.31 -7.44
C GLU A 40 -0.59 16.09 -8.80
N ASP A 41 -1.70 16.80 -9.05
CA ASP A 41 -2.47 16.71 -10.31
C ASP A 41 -1.64 16.97 -11.57
N GLU A 42 -0.51 17.68 -11.43
CA GLU A 42 0.43 18.00 -12.51
C GLU A 42 1.46 16.88 -12.76
N GLN A 43 1.57 15.92 -11.83
CA GLN A 43 2.53 14.83 -11.84
C GLN A 43 1.93 13.51 -12.36
N MET A 44 0.61 13.37 -12.32
CA MET A 44 -0.12 12.20 -12.83
C MET A 44 -1.06 12.58 -13.96
N ASP A 45 -0.93 11.91 -15.11
CA ASP A 45 -1.89 12.06 -16.20
C ASP A 45 -3.28 11.54 -15.75
N PRO A 46 -4.37 12.29 -15.96
CA PRO A 46 -5.71 11.87 -15.54
C PRO A 46 -6.13 10.51 -16.11
N ASP A 47 -5.70 10.15 -17.32
CA ASP A 47 -5.98 8.84 -17.93
C ASP A 47 -5.20 7.72 -17.24
N ASP A 48 -4.02 8.02 -16.69
CA ASP A 48 -3.23 7.07 -15.90
C ASP A 48 -3.78 6.92 -14.47
N ALA A 49 -4.35 7.98 -13.88
CA ALA A 49 -5.04 7.92 -12.59
C ALA A 49 -6.23 6.94 -12.61
N VAL A 50 -6.96 6.87 -13.73
CA VAL A 50 -8.06 5.91 -13.92
C VAL A 50 -7.58 4.45 -13.82
N LYS A 51 -6.33 4.14 -14.17
CA LYS A 51 -5.81 2.76 -14.07
C LYS A 51 -5.74 2.26 -12.63
N VAL A 52 -5.63 3.17 -11.66
CA VAL A 52 -5.66 2.84 -10.22
C VAL A 52 -7.04 2.36 -9.78
N GLN A 53 -8.12 2.79 -10.45
CA GLN A 53 -9.47 2.22 -10.21
C GLN A 53 -9.54 0.72 -10.56
N GLY A 54 -8.66 0.24 -11.45
CA GLY A 54 -8.53 -1.19 -11.73
C GLY A 54 -8.13 -2.00 -10.49
N VAL A 55 -7.37 -1.40 -9.57
CA VAL A 55 -7.00 -2.04 -8.30
C VAL A 55 -8.23 -2.17 -7.39
N ALA A 56 -9.01 -1.09 -7.23
CA ALA A 56 -10.28 -1.11 -6.49
C ALA A 56 -11.22 -2.20 -7.02
N TYR A 57 -11.35 -2.29 -8.33
CA TYR A 57 -12.15 -3.36 -8.96
C TYR A 57 -11.64 -4.77 -8.61
N VAL A 58 -10.33 -5.01 -8.58
CA VAL A 58 -9.79 -6.34 -8.24
C VAL A 58 -10.06 -6.70 -6.78
N VAL A 59 -9.84 -5.76 -5.85
CA VAL A 59 -10.01 -6.03 -4.42
C VAL A 59 -11.49 -6.24 -4.04
N THR A 60 -12.44 -5.61 -4.75
CA THR A 60 -13.88 -5.89 -4.57
C THR A 60 -14.32 -7.29 -5.04
N LYS A 61 -13.48 -8.03 -5.77
CA LYS A 61 -13.76 -9.41 -6.21
C LYS A 61 -13.25 -10.47 -5.24
N LEU A 62 -12.60 -10.08 -4.14
CA LEU A 62 -12.20 -11.02 -3.10
C LEU A 62 -13.45 -11.72 -2.53
N SER A 63 -13.32 -13.02 -2.26
CA SER A 63 -14.36 -13.71 -1.48
C SER A 63 -14.46 -13.09 -0.08
N PRO A 64 -15.59 -13.22 0.63
CA PRO A 64 -15.75 -12.65 1.97
C PRO A 64 -14.61 -13.02 2.92
N VAL A 65 -14.17 -14.29 2.90
CA VAL A 65 -13.04 -14.76 3.72
C VAL A 65 -11.74 -14.04 3.35
N GLN A 66 -11.41 -13.91 2.06
CA GLN A 66 -10.19 -13.23 1.62
C GLN A 66 -10.23 -11.73 1.91
N ARG A 67 -11.42 -11.12 1.82
CA ARG A 67 -11.65 -9.73 2.15
C ARG A 67 -11.41 -9.50 3.63
N ASP A 68 -11.98 -10.33 4.50
CA ASP A 68 -11.78 -10.24 5.95
C ASP A 68 -10.29 -10.42 6.33
N GLU A 69 -9.61 -11.39 5.74
CA GLU A 69 -8.16 -11.57 5.91
C GLU A 69 -7.35 -10.32 5.49
N PHE A 70 -7.75 -9.67 4.40
CA PHE A 70 -7.09 -8.46 3.92
C PHE A 70 -7.39 -7.26 4.83
N LEU A 71 -8.62 -7.12 5.33
CA LEU A 71 -9.00 -6.07 6.28
C LEU A 71 -8.24 -6.20 7.60
N ASP A 72 -8.14 -7.41 8.15
CA ASP A 72 -7.36 -7.67 9.37
C ASP A 72 -5.88 -7.31 9.20
N LEU A 73 -5.34 -7.59 8.01
CA LEU A 73 -3.97 -7.27 7.64
C LEU A 73 -3.74 -5.76 7.56
N LEU A 74 -4.61 -5.02 6.86
CA LEU A 74 -4.57 -3.57 6.78
C LEU A 74 -4.69 -2.92 8.17
N GLY A 75 -5.61 -3.41 9.01
CA GLY A 75 -5.75 -2.95 10.39
C GLY A 75 -4.50 -3.22 11.23
N THR A 76 -3.78 -4.31 10.97
CA THR A 76 -2.49 -4.60 11.60
C THR A 76 -1.40 -3.66 11.12
N MET A 77 -1.33 -3.40 9.81
CA MET A 77 -0.41 -2.42 9.22
C MET A 77 -0.64 -1.02 9.82
N ALA A 78 -1.89 -0.57 9.94
CA ALA A 78 -2.22 0.73 10.53
C ALA A 78 -1.75 0.85 11.99
N ARG A 79 -1.97 -0.19 12.80
CA ARG A 79 -1.52 -0.23 14.20
C ARG A 79 0.00 -0.20 14.35
N GLU A 80 0.72 -0.80 13.40
CA GLU A 80 2.19 -0.83 13.37
C GLU A 80 2.80 0.44 12.77
N GLU A 81 2.03 1.19 11.97
CA GLU A 81 2.52 2.37 11.27
C GLU A 81 2.87 3.50 12.23
N SER A 82 4.04 4.09 12.02
CA SER A 82 4.57 5.20 12.82
C SER A 82 4.22 6.57 12.25
N ASP A 83 4.11 6.69 10.92
CA ASP A 83 3.73 7.92 10.22
C ASP A 83 2.21 8.15 10.33
N PRO A 84 1.75 9.23 10.98
CA PRO A 84 0.32 9.51 11.13
C PRO A 84 -0.43 9.64 9.79
N SER A 85 0.20 10.18 8.75
CA SER A 85 -0.44 10.39 7.45
C SER A 85 -0.65 9.06 6.72
N ARG A 86 0.40 8.20 6.70
CA ARG A 86 0.28 6.86 6.12
C ARG A 86 -0.66 5.95 6.93
N ARG A 87 -0.73 6.15 8.25
CA ARG A 87 -1.70 5.45 9.11
C ARG A 87 -3.14 5.83 8.75
N ALA A 88 -3.44 7.12 8.61
CA ALA A 88 -4.77 7.58 8.22
C ALA A 88 -5.20 7.00 6.87
N PHE A 89 -4.29 7.00 5.89
CA PHE A 89 -4.53 6.35 4.61
C PHE A 89 -4.86 4.86 4.74
N LEU A 90 -4.12 4.11 5.56
CA LEU A 90 -4.40 2.69 5.83
C LEU A 90 -5.77 2.46 6.48
N GLU A 91 -6.20 3.38 7.35
CA GLU A 91 -7.51 3.33 8.02
C GLU A 91 -8.67 3.66 7.07
N GLU A 92 -8.46 4.59 6.13
CA GLU A 92 -9.45 5.00 5.12
C GLU A 92 -9.49 4.08 3.89
N PHE A 93 -8.42 3.32 3.66
CA PHE A 93 -8.27 2.41 2.53
C PHE A 93 -9.47 1.48 2.31
N PRO A 94 -9.99 0.76 3.33
CA PRO A 94 -11.13 -0.13 3.13
C PRO A 94 -12.36 0.55 2.55
N ASP A 95 -12.65 1.76 2.99
CA ASP A 95 -13.81 2.54 2.53
C ASP A 95 -13.56 3.10 1.12
N GLY A 96 -12.42 3.78 0.93
CA GLY A 96 -12.06 4.39 -0.35
C GLY A 96 -11.96 3.41 -1.53
N PHE A 97 -11.71 2.13 -1.25
CA PHE A 97 -11.63 1.06 -2.24
C PHE A 97 -12.86 0.13 -2.27
N GLY A 98 -13.94 0.45 -1.53
CA GLY A 98 -15.21 -0.28 -1.55
C GLY A 98 -15.15 -1.68 -0.96
N LEU A 99 -14.29 -1.89 0.05
CA LEU A 99 -14.14 -3.16 0.76
C LEU A 99 -15.10 -3.30 1.94
N LEU A 100 -15.65 -2.19 2.43
CA LEU A 100 -16.71 -2.21 3.42
C LEU A 100 -18.05 -2.50 2.74
N GLU A 101 -18.91 -3.25 3.40
CA GLU A 101 -20.29 -3.40 2.93
C GLU A 101 -21.01 -2.08 3.18
N ASP A 102 -21.75 -1.59 2.18
CA ASP A 102 -22.67 -0.47 2.39
C ASP A 102 -23.62 -0.86 3.53
N GLU A 103 -23.59 -0.11 4.64
CA GLU A 103 -24.59 -0.23 5.70
C GLU A 103 -25.96 0.16 5.11
N GLY A 104 -26.68 -0.84 4.58
CA GLY A 104 -28.00 -0.70 3.98
C GLY A 104 -29.09 -0.31 4.97
#